data_AF-A0A149VUW8-F1
#
_entry.id   AF-A0A149VUW8-F1
#
_cell.length_a   1.000
_cell.length_b   1.000
_cell.length_c   1.000
_cell.angle_alpha   90.00
_cell.angle_beta   90.00
_cell.angle_gamma   90.00
#
_symmetry.space_group_name_H-M   'P 1'
#
loop_
_entity.id
_entity.type
_entity.pdbx_description
1 polymer ?
#
loop_
_entity_poly.entity_id
_entity_poly.type
_entity_poly.pdbx_seq_one_letter_code
_entity_poly.pdbx_strand_id
1 'polypeptide(L)'
;MKRAVGCGYKVNFIFVCVESLALCQVRILERVDSGGHAVPAEDVSRRYSRSLRNLASAFDLAERVFILDNTEEKRRLLLSVEHGRERETSPSALRKSRRAQKKIPYLPHKRPNLQNK
;
A
#
# COMPACT_ATOMS: atom_id res chain seq x y z
N MET A 1 -10.48 5.46 8.75
CA MET A 1 -10.06 4.25 9.48
C MET A 1 -10.30 4.38 10.98
N LYS A 2 -9.68 5.34 11.70
CA LYS A 2 -9.86 5.50 13.17
C LYS A 2 -11.32 5.45 13.67
N ARG A 3 -12.23 6.21 13.04
CA ARG A 3 -13.67 6.18 13.40
C ARG A 3 -14.29 4.80 13.24
N ALA A 4 -14.00 4.10 12.15
CA ALA A 4 -14.52 2.76 11.90
C ALA A 4 -14.01 1.76 12.96
N VAL A 5 -12.71 1.81 13.27
CA VAL A 5 -12.11 1.01 14.34
C VAL A 5 -12.76 1.33 15.70
N GLY A 6 -12.95 2.60 16.03
CA GLY A 6 -13.60 3.04 17.28
C GLY A 6 -15.06 2.60 17.40
N CYS A 7 -15.75 2.37 16.29
CA CYS A 7 -17.11 1.82 16.27
C CYS A 7 -17.14 0.28 16.20
N GLY A 8 -16.01 -0.42 16.31
CA GLY A 8 -15.95 -1.88 16.29
C GLY A 8 -16.00 -2.52 14.90
N TYR A 9 -15.87 -1.74 13.82
CA TYR A 9 -15.81 -2.31 12.47
C TYR A 9 -14.47 -2.98 12.21
N LYS A 10 -14.53 -4.10 11.48
CA LYS A 10 -13.36 -4.74 10.88
C LYS A 10 -12.90 -3.96 9.66
N VAL A 11 -11.67 -3.47 9.71
CA VAL A 11 -11.08 -2.70 8.60
C VAL A 11 -10.17 -3.60 7.78
N ASN A 12 -10.53 -3.82 6.52
CA ASN A 12 -9.65 -4.40 5.51
C ASN A 12 -8.97 -3.27 4.74
N PHE A 13 -7.64 -3.23 4.76
CA PHE A 13 -6.83 -2.23 4.09
C PHE A 13 -6.10 -2.84 2.91
N ILE A 14 -6.34 -2.31 1.71
CA ILE A 14 -5.67 -2.73 0.48
C ILE A 14 -4.85 -1.55 -0.02
N PHE A 15 -3.53 -1.74 -0.10
CA PHE A 15 -2.59 -0.75 -0.63
C PHE A 15 -2.04 -1.23 -1.97
N VAL A 16 -2.23 -0.44 -3.01
CA VAL A 16 -1.69 -0.72 -4.35
C VAL A 16 -0.55 0.26 -4.62
N CYS A 17 0.66 -0.28 -4.75
CA CYS A 17 1.84 0.50 -5.09
C CYS A 17 2.30 0.27 -6.53
N VAL A 18 3.07 1.22 -7.03
CA VAL A 18 3.86 1.12 -8.26
C VAL A 18 5.28 1.58 -7.95
N GLU A 19 6.26 1.22 -8.79
CA GLU A 19 7.68 1.46 -8.48
C GLU A 19 8.07 2.93 -8.32
N SER A 20 7.38 3.84 -9.02
CA SER A 20 7.80 5.23 -9.14
C SER A 20 6.65 6.19 -9.46
N LEU A 21 6.83 7.44 -9.05
CA LEU A 21 5.98 8.56 -9.44
C LEU A 21 5.97 8.75 -10.97
N ALA A 22 7.12 8.55 -11.62
CA ALA A 22 7.24 8.64 -13.08
C ALA A 22 6.32 7.63 -13.77
N LEU A 23 6.25 6.39 -13.28
CA LEU A 23 5.32 5.39 -13.83
C LEU A 23 3.85 5.78 -13.63
N CYS A 24 3.49 6.41 -12.50
CA CYS A 24 2.15 6.98 -12.35
C CYS A 24 1.84 8.03 -13.42
N GLN A 25 2.80 8.92 -13.71
CA GLN A 25 2.63 9.99 -14.69
C GLN A 25 2.50 9.43 -16.11
N VAL A 26 3.36 8.48 -16.50
CA VAL A 26 3.29 7.80 -17.80
C VAL A 26 1.91 7.17 -17.99
N ARG A 27 1.41 6.42 -17.01
CA ARG A 27 0.07 5.80 -17.10
C ARG A 27 -1.08 6.79 -17.15
N ILE A 28 -0.91 7.98 -16.55
CA ILE A 28 -1.91 9.06 -16.69
C ILE A 28 -1.90 9.60 -18.11
N LEU A 29 -0.71 9.80 -18.71
CA LEU A 29 -0.59 10.25 -20.10
C LEU A 29 -1.21 9.24 -21.08
N GLU A 30 -0.88 7.95 -20.94
CA GLU A 30 -1.49 6.87 -21.74
C GLU A 30 -3.02 6.86 -21.63
N ARG A 31 -3.54 7.06 -20.41
CA ARG A 31 -4.99 7.14 -20.18
C ARG A 31 -5.60 8.36 -20.85
N VAL A 32 -4.94 9.52 -20.79
CA VAL A 32 -5.42 10.76 -21.42
C VAL A 32 -5.43 10.61 -22.94
N ASP A 33 -4.39 10.02 -23.51
CA ASP A 33 -4.31 9.72 -24.94
C ASP A 33 -5.46 8.78 -25.38
N SER A 34 -5.84 7.84 -24.51
CA SER A 34 -6.99 6.95 -24.69
C SER A 34 -8.36 7.61 -24.37
N GLY A 35 -8.43 8.95 -24.25
CA GLY A 35 -9.68 9.70 -24.02
C GLY A 35 -10.11 9.85 -22.55
N GLY A 36 -9.24 9.53 -21.60
CA GLY A 36 -9.52 9.65 -20.16
C GLY A 36 -9.19 11.03 -19.55
N HIS A 37 -9.45 11.19 -18.25
CA HIS A 37 -9.24 12.45 -17.55
C HIS A 37 -7.76 12.68 -17.17
N ALA A 38 -7.28 13.91 -17.36
CA ALA A 38 -5.94 14.31 -16.91
C ALA A 38 -5.91 14.54 -15.39
N VAL A 39 -4.72 14.39 -14.77
CA VAL A 39 -4.51 14.77 -13.37
C VAL A 39 -3.26 15.65 -13.31
N PRO A 40 -3.31 16.83 -12.68
CA PRO A 40 -2.13 17.70 -12.58
C PRO A 40 -0.95 16.98 -11.91
N ALA A 41 0.26 17.18 -12.45
CA ALA A 41 1.46 16.47 -11.98
C ALA A 41 1.77 16.73 -10.49
N GLU A 42 1.52 17.96 -10.01
CA GLU A 42 1.63 18.34 -8.61
C GLU A 42 0.71 17.51 -7.70
N ASP A 43 -0.49 17.22 -8.18
CA ASP A 43 -1.51 16.46 -7.48
C ASP A 43 -1.10 15.00 -7.38
N VAL A 44 -0.54 14.44 -8.46
CA VAL A 44 0.02 13.08 -8.47
C VAL A 44 1.18 12.98 -7.49
N SER A 45 2.11 13.92 -7.51
CA SER A 45 3.26 13.96 -6.60
C SER A 45 2.83 14.05 -5.13
N ARG A 46 1.96 15.02 -4.81
CA ARG A 46 1.43 15.24 -3.46
C ARG A 46 0.72 13.98 -2.93
N ARG A 47 -0.12 13.34 -3.77
CA ARG A 47 -0.86 12.12 -3.39
C ARG A 47 0.07 10.92 -3.23
N TYR A 48 1.06 10.76 -4.11
CA TYR A 48 2.05 9.67 -4.04
C TYR A 48 2.86 9.74 -2.73
N SER A 49 3.40 10.92 -2.38
CA SER A 49 4.13 11.06 -1.12
C SER A 49 3.23 10.89 0.10
N ARG A 50 2.00 11.43 0.06
CA ARG A 50 1.05 11.32 1.17
C ARG A 50 0.59 9.87 1.39
N SER A 51 0.38 9.09 0.32
CA SER A 51 -0.05 7.70 0.45
C SER A 51 1.03 6.86 1.14
N LEU A 52 2.30 7.04 0.77
CA LEU A 52 3.44 6.38 1.42
C LEU A 52 3.58 6.78 2.89
N ARG A 53 3.45 8.07 3.22
CA ARG A 53 3.48 8.54 4.62
C ARG A 53 2.36 7.93 5.46
N ASN A 54 1.17 7.78 4.88
CA ASN A 54 0.01 7.23 5.58
C ASN A 54 0.03 5.71 5.71
N LEU A 55 0.90 5.01 4.95
CA LEU A 55 0.92 3.55 4.86
C LEU A 55 1.08 2.90 6.24
N ALA A 56 2.05 3.34 7.03
CA ALA A 56 2.32 2.77 8.36
C ALA A 56 1.11 2.92 9.30
N SER A 57 0.54 4.13 9.39
CA SER A 57 -0.64 4.35 10.25
C SER A 57 -1.87 3.57 9.78
N ALA A 58 -2.05 3.40 8.47
CA ALA A 58 -3.14 2.58 7.93
C ALA A 58 -2.93 1.09 8.22
N PHE A 59 -1.68 0.62 8.09
CA PHE A 59 -1.27 -0.74 8.41
C PHE A 59 -1.62 -1.11 9.86
N ASP A 60 -1.25 -0.25 10.82
CA ASP A 60 -1.46 -0.51 12.25
C ASP A 60 -2.94 -0.54 12.66
N LEU A 61 -3.78 0.22 11.95
CA LEU A 61 -5.22 0.33 12.25
C LEU A 61 -6.06 -0.80 11.66
N ALA A 62 -5.52 -1.56 10.70
CA ALA A 62 -6.30 -2.54 9.95
C ALA A 62 -6.26 -3.92 10.60
N GLU A 63 -7.38 -4.65 10.51
CA GLU A 63 -7.44 -6.06 10.90
C GLU A 63 -6.80 -6.95 9.84
N ARG A 64 -7.03 -6.61 8.56
CA ARG A 64 -6.42 -7.25 7.41
C ARG A 64 -5.71 -6.23 6.54
N VAL A 65 -4.51 -6.56 6.10
CA VAL A 65 -3.72 -5.74 5.19
C VAL A 65 -3.30 -6.54 3.98
N PHE A 66 -3.49 -5.96 2.80
CA PHE A 66 -2.95 -6.47 1.54
C PHE A 66 -2.11 -5.38 0.89
N ILE A 67 -0.86 -5.69 0.56
CA ILE A 67 0.01 -4.82 -0.24
C ILE A 67 0.22 -5.46 -1.60
N LEU A 68 -0.19 -4.76 -2.65
CA LEU A 68 -0.14 -5.20 -4.04
C LEU A 68 0.81 -4.32 -4.84
N ASP A 69 1.66 -4.95 -5.64
CA ASP A 69 2.49 -4.29 -6.64
C ASP A 69 1.80 -4.35 -8.01
N ASN A 70 1.52 -3.18 -8.58
CA ASN A 70 0.90 -3.00 -9.88
C ASN A 70 1.88 -2.37 -10.89
N THR A 71 3.19 -2.52 -10.67
CA THR A 71 4.24 -1.99 -11.57
C THR A 71 4.19 -2.66 -12.94
N GLU A 72 4.14 -3.99 -12.95
CA GLU A 72 4.05 -4.78 -14.18
C GLU A 72 2.59 -4.96 -14.62
N GLU A 73 2.40 -5.57 -15.80
CA GLU A 73 1.08 -5.96 -16.32
C GLU A 73 0.35 -6.92 -15.36
N LYS A 74 1.08 -7.90 -14.81
CA LYS A 74 0.54 -8.82 -13.81
C LYS A 74 0.72 -8.23 -12.41
N ARG A 75 -0.41 -7.98 -11.74
CA ARG A 75 -0.45 -7.61 -10.31
C ARG A 75 0.19 -8.71 -9.45
N ARG A 76 1.01 -8.30 -8.48
CA ARG A 76 1.66 -9.21 -7.53
C ARG A 76 1.25 -8.88 -6.10
N LEU A 77 0.89 -9.89 -5.31
CA LEU A 77 0.73 -9.74 -3.87
C LEU A 77 2.11 -9.75 -3.20
N LEU A 78 2.45 -8.63 -2.54
CA LEU A 78 3.71 -8.49 -1.81
C LEU A 78 3.57 -8.97 -0.36
N LEU A 79 2.46 -8.62 0.29
CA LEU A 79 2.22 -8.90 1.71
C LEU A 79 0.73 -9.08 1.96
N SER A 80 0.39 -10.12 2.72
CA SER A 80 -0.92 -10.32 3.33
C SER A 80 -0.75 -10.52 4.83
N VAL A 81 -1.42 -9.69 5.63
CA VAL A 81 -1.46 -9.79 7.10
C VAL A 81 -2.90 -9.88 7.55
N GLU A 82 -3.20 -10.82 8.44
CA GLU A 82 -4.50 -10.97 9.07
C GLU A 82 -4.31 -11.20 10.56
N HIS A 83 -5.00 -10.41 11.40
CA HIS A 83 -4.88 -10.48 12.86
C HIS A 83 -3.42 -10.36 13.37
N GLY A 84 -2.59 -9.59 12.66
CA GLY A 84 -1.17 -9.41 12.99
C GLY A 84 -0.28 -10.61 12.64
N ARG A 85 -0.83 -11.65 12.00
CA ARG A 85 -0.07 -12.77 11.46
C ARG A 85 0.13 -12.58 9.96
N GLU A 86 1.38 -12.67 9.54
CA GLU A 86 1.70 -12.75 8.11
C GLU A 86 1.13 -14.06 7.56
N ARG A 87 0.30 -13.94 6.52
CA ARG A 87 -0.32 -15.09 5.85
C ARG A 87 0.44 -15.48 4.59
N GLU A 88 0.97 -14.50 3.88
CA GLU A 88 1.72 -14.72 2.65
C GLU A 88 2.66 -13.54 2.40
N THR A 89 3.93 -13.85 2.21
CA THR A 89 4.87 -13.01 1.49
C THR A 89 5.33 -13.78 0.26
N SER A 90 5.29 -13.14 -0.90
CA SER A 90 5.89 -13.74 -2.09
C SER A 90 7.41 -13.52 -2.05
N PRO A 91 8.25 -14.55 -1.80
CA PRO A 91 9.69 -14.35 -1.60
C PRO A 91 10.40 -13.89 -2.88
N SER A 92 9.84 -14.24 -4.04
CA SER A 92 10.30 -13.79 -5.37
C SER A 92 9.94 -12.33 -5.63
N ALA A 93 8.80 -11.86 -5.12
CA ALA A 93 8.41 -10.46 -5.19
C ALA A 93 9.28 -9.58 -4.28
N LEU A 94 9.70 -10.10 -3.11
CA LEU A 94 10.67 -9.43 -2.21
C LEU A 94 12.10 -9.37 -2.81
N ARG A 95 12.54 -10.37 -3.60
CA ARG A 95 13.90 -10.37 -4.20
C ARG A 95 14.05 -9.46 -5.43
N LYS A 96 13.03 -9.36 -6.30
CA LYS A 96 13.09 -8.50 -7.52
C LYS A 96 12.70 -7.05 -7.25
N SER A 97 11.97 -6.78 -6.17
CA SER A 97 11.55 -5.43 -5.78
C SER A 97 12.55 -4.73 -4.84
N ARG A 98 13.83 -5.12 -4.79
CA ARG A 98 14.86 -4.47 -3.93
C ARG A 98 14.89 -2.93 -4.07
N ARG A 99 14.45 -2.36 -5.19
CA ARG A 99 14.29 -0.90 -5.37
C ARG A 99 13.00 -0.33 -4.74
N ALA A 100 11.88 -1.06 -4.79
CA ALA A 100 10.61 -0.65 -4.16
C ALA A 100 10.60 -0.94 -2.65
N GLN A 101 11.29 -2.00 -2.22
CA GLN A 101 11.52 -2.37 -0.82
C GLN A 101 12.23 -1.29 -0.02
N LYS A 102 13.17 -0.55 -0.63
CA LYS A 102 13.82 0.59 0.05
C LYS A 102 12.85 1.72 0.38
N LYS A 103 11.68 1.78 -0.28
CA LYS A 103 10.66 2.84 -0.08
C LYS A 103 9.47 2.41 0.77
N ILE A 104 9.24 1.11 0.94
CA ILE A 104 8.30 0.61 1.94
C ILE A 104 9.11 0.52 3.24
N PRO A 105 8.96 1.47 4.18
CA PRO A 105 9.72 1.43 5.42
C PRO A 105 9.50 0.05 6.08
N TYR A 106 10.58 -0.54 6.57
CA TYR A 106 10.52 -1.71 7.43
C TYR A 106 9.50 -1.42 8.53
N LEU A 107 8.37 -2.14 8.51
CA LEU A 107 7.28 -1.97 9.47
C LEU A 107 7.56 -2.92 10.64
N PRO A 108 8.08 -2.44 11.79
CA PRO A 108 8.34 -3.31 12.91
C PRO A 108 7.01 -3.87 13.44
N HIS A 109 6.90 -5.19 13.47
CA HIS A 109 5.78 -5.87 14.12
C HIS A 109 5.85 -5.64 15.64
N LYS A 110 5.02 -4.73 16.16
CA LYS A 110 4.67 -4.72 17.59
C LYS A 110 3.17 -4.45 17.74
N ARG A 111 2.40 -5.47 18.11
CA ARG A 111 1.21 -5.24 18.92
C ARG A 111 1.64 -5.36 20.39
N PRO A 112 1.37 -4.37 21.26
CA PRO A 112 1.34 -4.64 22.69
C PRO A 112 0.17 -5.60 22.98
N ASN A 113 0.43 -6.56 23.86
CA ASN A 113 -0.55 -7.53 24.35
C ASN A 113 -1.85 -6.82 24.77
N LEU A 114 -2.94 -7.03 24.02
CA LEU A 114 -4.28 -6.89 24.57
C LEU A 114 -4.61 -8.18 25.34
N GLN A 115 -3.94 -8.34 26.47
CA GLN A 115 -4.44 -9.09 27.61
C GLN A 115 -4.53 -8.10 28.77
N ASN A 116 -5.68 -8.08 29.42
CA ASN A 116 -6.08 -7.31 30.61
C ASN A 116 -6.66 -5.91 30.36
N LYS A 117 -7.99 -5.85 30.20
CA LYS A 117 -8.90 -5.30 31.23
C LYS A 117 -10.33 -5.73 30.95
#